data_AF-A0AAQ4CV10-F1
#
_entry.id   AF-A0AAQ4CV10-F1
#
_cell.length_a   1.000
_cell.length_b   1.000
_cell.length_c   1.000
_cell.angle_alpha   90.00
_cell.angle_beta   90.00
_cell.angle_gamma   90.00
#
_symmetry.space_group_name_H-M   'P 1'
#
loop_
_entity.id
_entity.type
_entity.pdbx_description
1 polymer ?
#
loop_
_entity_poly.entity_id
_entity_poly.type
_entity_poly.pdbx_seq_one_letter_code
_entity_poly.pdbx_strand_id
1 'polypeptide(L)'
;MLRDFEEIECTKEEYYDDLGKFHEVPYYVPAKCYMKEYEWGTATILKDDLDLGDSLIVYLNIVDFPPLIVNRVIEEDEGYDAIVEATMNYNKANIFFFSATIPVDYNLELECEKEKLVECVDNVSSWINDYIKYLVKVAEDFLRKNKLEELSEVRCEKCGITLRKYEYPYHLETHEINEAKRQLKEIEEKIYEGINENEYPLAFKYFRDEVDKLISSKLLPIFKDLAEKINQEISKMGIIHLNSNQLYVLRDIQEEIIKNVPKMIRDKFILEMTIIPAVLSTSALSKFINMTVNEQIIQEQSHNFSVNVKRKRGRFYVHMYLNGDHIAYFKVDGKIRDKIRSKVAQYVIDKEKVEKITEDLYSQIKEKIGIK
;
A
#
# COMPACT_ATOMS: atom_id res chain seq x y z
N MET A 1 30.97 -20.61 20.81
CA MET A 1 29.98 -20.69 21.90
C MET A 1 28.62 -21.05 21.33
N LEU A 2 28.23 -20.46 20.19
CA LEU A 2 27.08 -20.89 19.38
C LEU A 2 27.52 -21.78 18.21
N ARG A 3 27.85 -23.06 18.46
CA ARG A 3 28.08 -24.00 17.34
C ARG A 3 26.73 -24.27 16.67
N ASP A 4 26.72 -24.28 15.34
CA ASP A 4 25.56 -24.60 14.50
C ASP A 4 24.44 -23.54 14.47
N PHE A 5 24.68 -22.32 14.98
CA PHE A 5 23.83 -21.16 14.72
C PHE A 5 24.40 -20.34 13.56
N GLU A 6 23.53 -19.92 12.65
CA GLU A 6 23.86 -19.06 11.51
C GLU A 6 23.65 -17.58 11.85
N GLU A 7 24.58 -16.71 11.45
CA GLU A 7 24.40 -15.25 11.57
C GLU A 7 23.45 -14.78 10.46
N ILE A 8 22.33 -14.17 10.84
CA ILE A 8 21.31 -13.63 9.94
C ILE A 8 21.02 -12.16 10.23
N GLU A 9 20.40 -11.48 9.26
CA GLU A 9 19.80 -10.17 9.47
C GLU A 9 18.36 -10.36 9.96
N CYS A 10 18.01 -9.69 11.06
CA CYS A 10 16.71 -9.77 11.71
C CYS A 10 16.23 -8.35 12.07
N THR A 11 15.08 -8.23 12.72
CA THR A 11 14.59 -6.97 13.28
C THR A 11 14.58 -7.03 14.81
N LYS A 12 14.91 -5.92 15.46
CA LYS A 12 14.73 -5.75 16.90
C LYS A 12 13.85 -4.54 17.21
N GLU A 13 13.22 -4.57 18.37
CA GLU A 13 12.51 -3.41 18.92
C GLU A 13 13.51 -2.38 19.44
N GLU A 14 13.27 -1.12 19.07
CA GLU A 14 14.00 0.02 19.57
C GLU A 14 13.03 1.03 20.17
N TYR A 15 13.32 1.40 21.42
CA TYR A 15 12.53 2.34 22.20
C TYR A 15 13.18 3.73 22.25
N TYR A 16 14.43 3.85 21.80
CA TYR A 16 15.17 5.10 21.82
C TYR A 16 15.55 5.54 20.40
N ASP A 17 15.25 6.78 20.01
CA ASP A 17 15.75 7.31 18.74
C ASP A 17 17.27 7.53 18.75
N ASP A 18 17.84 7.90 17.60
CA ASP A 18 19.28 8.21 17.44
C ASP A 18 19.77 9.34 18.39
N LEU A 19 18.86 10.06 19.05
CA LEU A 19 19.12 11.12 20.02
C LEU A 19 18.92 10.68 21.47
N GLY A 20 18.57 9.41 21.70
CA GLY A 20 18.34 8.81 23.02
C GLY A 20 16.99 9.17 23.64
N LYS A 21 16.00 9.59 22.84
CA LYS A 21 14.65 9.89 23.32
C LYS A 21 13.80 8.63 23.37
N PHE A 22 13.18 8.38 24.53
CA PHE A 22 12.24 7.26 24.71
C PHE A 22 10.95 7.44 23.90
N HIS A 23 10.47 6.35 23.31
CA HIS A 23 9.21 6.19 22.61
C HIS A 23 8.30 5.20 23.34
N GLU A 24 7.03 5.54 23.53
CA GLU A 24 6.06 4.64 24.17
C GLU A 24 5.66 3.46 23.28
N VAL A 25 5.72 3.64 21.96
CA VAL A 25 5.53 2.60 20.95
C VAL A 25 6.90 2.34 20.32
N PRO A 26 7.44 1.10 20.38
CA PRO A 26 8.72 0.79 19.78
C PRO A 26 8.66 0.90 18.25
N TYR A 27 9.81 1.10 17.62
CA TYR A 27 9.98 0.97 16.18
C TYR A 27 10.99 -0.14 15.88
N TYR A 28 10.88 -0.73 14.69
CA TYR A 28 11.69 -1.89 14.30
C TYR A 28 12.91 -1.43 13.52
N VAL A 29 14.09 -1.89 13.95
CA VAL A 29 15.36 -1.59 13.28
C VAL A 29 16.06 -2.89 12.86
N PRO A 30 16.81 -2.88 11.74
CA PRO A 30 17.65 -4.02 11.38
C PRO A 30 18.65 -4.34 12.49
N ALA A 31 18.83 -5.63 12.76
CA ALA A 31 19.73 -6.15 13.78
C ALA A 31 20.45 -7.40 13.26
N LYS A 32 21.51 -7.78 13.98
CA LYS A 32 22.20 -9.06 13.75
C LYS A 32 21.69 -10.08 14.76
N CYS A 33 21.30 -11.25 14.26
CA CYS A 33 20.87 -12.37 15.07
C CYS A 33 21.70 -13.61 14.79
N TYR A 34 21.66 -14.55 15.72
CA TYR A 34 22.10 -15.93 15.53
C TYR A 34 20.88 -16.85 15.58
N MET A 35 20.62 -17.61 14.53
CA MET A 35 19.46 -18.48 14.42
C MET A 35 19.85 -19.93 14.20
N LYS A 36 19.07 -20.86 14.77
CA LYS A 36 19.16 -22.30 14.49
C LYS A 36 17.75 -22.88 14.30
N GLU A 37 17.60 -23.69 13.26
CA GLU A 37 16.37 -24.41 12.96
C GLU A 37 16.31 -25.76 13.67
N TYR A 38 15.10 -26.14 14.09
CA TYR A 38 14.76 -27.39 14.74
C TYR A 38 13.46 -27.96 14.17
N GLU A 39 13.17 -29.24 14.42
CA GLU A 39 11.90 -29.85 13.99
C GLU A 39 10.66 -29.15 14.58
N TRP A 40 10.81 -28.51 15.75
CA TRP A 40 9.72 -27.80 16.43
C TRP A 40 9.60 -26.33 16.02
N GLY A 41 10.58 -25.75 15.31
CA GLY A 41 10.61 -24.31 15.02
C GLY A 41 12.02 -23.72 14.94
N THR A 42 12.15 -22.43 15.22
CA THR A 42 13.45 -21.74 15.25
C THR A 42 13.78 -21.20 16.63
N ALA A 43 15.08 -21.17 16.95
CA ALA A 43 15.62 -20.43 18.09
C ALA A 43 16.49 -19.29 17.57
N THR A 44 16.20 -18.07 17.98
CA THR A 44 16.90 -16.86 17.57
C THR A 44 17.44 -16.12 18.79
N ILE A 45 18.68 -15.64 18.69
CA ILE A 45 19.35 -14.88 19.75
C ILE A 45 19.82 -13.56 19.14
N LEU A 46 19.48 -12.43 19.76
CA LEU A 46 20.02 -11.14 19.33
C LEU A 46 21.50 -11.07 19.66
N LYS A 47 22.28 -10.52 18.73
CA LYS A 47 23.72 -10.34 18.95
C LYS A 47 24.01 -9.45 20.15
N ASP A 48 23.19 -8.43 20.36
CA ASP A 48 23.34 -7.46 21.46
C ASP A 48 23.13 -8.11 22.83
N ASP A 49 22.27 -9.14 22.91
CA ASP A 49 22.02 -9.86 24.16
C ASP A 49 23.26 -10.62 24.61
N LEU A 50 24.07 -11.13 23.68
CA LEU A 50 25.30 -11.88 24.00
C LEU A 50 26.33 -11.07 24.79
N ASP A 51 26.25 -9.73 24.78
CA ASP A 51 27.16 -8.85 25.51
C ASP A 51 26.62 -8.45 26.90
N LEU A 52 25.40 -8.86 27.25
CA LEU A 52 24.70 -8.49 28.47
C LEU A 52 24.55 -9.69 29.43
N GLY A 53 24.77 -9.45 30.72
CA GLY A 53 24.39 -10.35 31.82
C GLY A 53 24.96 -11.78 31.82
N ASP A 54 24.51 -12.55 32.81
CA ASP A 54 24.75 -14.00 32.94
C ASP A 54 23.58 -14.85 32.38
N SER A 55 22.40 -14.24 32.20
CA SER A 55 21.24 -14.82 31.52
C SER A 55 20.94 -14.10 30.20
N LEU A 56 20.39 -14.85 29.25
CA LEU A 56 20.10 -14.42 27.89
C LEU A 56 18.67 -14.81 27.52
N ILE A 57 18.01 -13.96 26.72
CA ILE A 57 16.71 -14.29 26.13
C ILE A 57 16.95 -15.00 24.80
N VAL A 58 16.26 -16.13 24.62
CA VAL A 58 16.18 -16.86 23.36
C VAL A 58 14.76 -16.73 22.85
N TYR A 59 14.63 -16.18 21.65
CA TYR A 59 13.36 -16.00 20.95
C TYR A 59 13.02 -17.30 20.20
N LEU A 60 11.92 -17.95 20.60
CA LEU A 60 11.46 -19.20 20.00
C LEU A 60 10.28 -18.93 19.06
N ASN A 61 10.38 -19.38 17.82
CA ASN A 61 9.25 -19.41 16.89
C ASN A 61 8.80 -20.84 16.66
N ILE A 62 7.85 -21.30 17.47
CA ILE A 62 7.33 -22.67 17.39
C ILE A 62 6.30 -22.77 16.28
N VAL A 63 6.39 -23.83 15.46
CA VAL A 63 5.45 -24.10 14.38
C VAL A 63 4.04 -24.36 14.95
N ASP A 64 3.02 -23.80 14.30
CA ASP A 64 1.60 -23.95 14.67
C ASP A 64 1.26 -23.52 16.11
N PHE A 65 2.03 -22.59 16.69
CA PHE A 65 1.82 -22.05 18.03
C PHE A 65 1.38 -20.57 18.00
N PRO A 66 0.46 -20.14 18.90
CA PRO A 66 -0.24 -20.98 19.86
C PRO A 66 -1.38 -21.80 19.21
N PRO A 67 -1.78 -22.94 19.81
CA PRO A 67 -2.92 -23.71 19.32
C PRO A 67 -4.21 -22.89 19.26
N LEU A 68 -5.11 -23.26 18.36
CA LEU A 68 -6.34 -22.50 18.09
C LEU A 68 -7.19 -22.19 19.33
N ILE A 69 -7.32 -23.15 20.26
CA ILE A 69 -8.05 -22.95 21.51
C ILE A 69 -7.40 -21.93 22.44
N VAL A 70 -6.06 -21.85 22.43
CA VAL A 70 -5.31 -20.83 23.18
C VAL A 70 -5.53 -19.48 22.51
N ASN A 71 -5.43 -19.38 21.18
CA ASN A 71 -5.75 -18.17 20.42
C ASN A 71 -7.14 -17.62 20.76
N ARG A 72 -8.15 -18.49 20.82
CA ARG A 72 -9.49 -18.08 21.22
C ARG A 72 -9.53 -17.52 22.65
N VAL A 73 -8.86 -18.17 23.60
CA VAL A 73 -8.90 -17.74 25.01
C VAL A 73 -8.19 -16.40 25.21
N ILE A 74 -7.05 -16.16 24.54
CA ILE A 74 -6.28 -14.92 24.68
C ILE A 74 -6.93 -13.70 24.01
N GLU A 75 -7.96 -13.88 23.18
CA GLU A 75 -8.80 -12.77 22.69
C GLU A 75 -9.60 -12.09 23.83
N GLU A 76 -9.66 -12.72 25.00
CA GLU A 76 -10.30 -12.20 26.21
C GLU A 76 -9.23 -11.78 27.21
N ASP A 77 -9.33 -10.58 27.77
CA ASP A 77 -8.34 -10.05 28.74
C ASP A 77 -8.08 -11.05 29.89
N GLU A 78 -9.14 -11.59 30.51
CA GLU A 78 -9.02 -12.59 31.58
C GLU A 78 -8.41 -13.92 31.11
N GLY A 79 -8.63 -14.27 29.85
CA GLY A 79 -8.06 -15.48 29.25
C GLY A 79 -6.58 -15.30 28.93
N TYR A 80 -6.18 -14.12 28.45
CA TYR A 80 -4.78 -13.76 28.27
C TYR A 80 -4.01 -13.86 29.58
N ASP A 81 -4.52 -13.24 30.65
CA ASP A 81 -3.92 -13.30 31.99
C ASP A 81 -3.76 -14.74 32.48
N ALA A 82 -4.77 -15.60 32.26
CA ALA A 82 -4.71 -17.00 32.64
C ALA A 82 -3.63 -17.80 31.88
N ILE A 83 -3.42 -17.51 30.60
CA ILE A 83 -2.38 -18.16 29.77
C ILE A 83 -0.99 -17.66 30.14
N VAL A 84 -0.83 -16.36 30.41
CA VAL A 84 0.43 -15.77 30.90
C VAL A 84 0.78 -16.37 32.26
N GLU A 85 -0.15 -16.40 33.21
CA GLU A 85 0.05 -16.98 34.54
C GLU A 85 0.41 -18.48 34.44
N ALA A 86 -0.30 -19.24 33.60
CA ALA A 86 0.01 -20.65 33.38
C ALA A 86 1.42 -20.84 32.80
N THR A 87 1.83 -19.97 31.87
CA THR A 87 3.16 -20.01 31.27
C THR A 87 4.25 -19.74 32.30
N MET A 88 4.11 -18.68 33.10
CA MET A 88 5.06 -18.34 34.18
C MET A 88 5.15 -19.44 35.25
N ASN A 89 4.08 -20.19 35.45
CA ASN A 89 4.04 -21.30 36.41
C ASN A 89 4.48 -22.66 35.83
N TYR A 90 4.91 -22.71 34.56
CA TYR A 90 5.38 -23.94 33.93
C TYR A 90 6.77 -24.34 34.45
N ASN A 91 6.81 -25.20 35.46
CA ASN A 91 8.01 -25.51 36.25
C ASN A 91 9.20 -26.17 35.52
N LYS A 92 9.09 -26.53 34.23
CA LYS A 92 10.19 -27.17 33.49
C LYS A 92 11.12 -26.18 32.79
N ALA A 93 10.68 -24.95 32.55
CA ALA A 93 11.45 -23.95 31.82
C ALA A 93 11.03 -22.53 32.25
N ASN A 94 11.96 -21.58 32.17
CA ASN A 94 11.66 -20.18 32.42
C ASN A 94 11.26 -19.52 31.09
N ILE A 95 9.95 -19.56 30.81
CA ILE A 95 9.37 -19.15 29.54
C ILE A 95 8.36 -18.03 29.75
N PHE A 96 8.28 -17.15 28.75
CA PHE A 96 7.34 -16.06 28.71
C PHE A 96 6.51 -16.13 27.44
N PHE A 97 5.20 -15.94 27.59
CA PHE A 97 4.25 -15.90 26.49
C PHE A 97 3.85 -14.44 26.26
N PHE A 98 4.07 -13.97 25.03
CA PHE A 98 3.67 -12.66 24.59
C PHE A 98 2.75 -12.82 23.38
N SER A 99 1.50 -12.36 23.49
CA SER A 99 0.55 -12.33 22.36
C SER A 99 0.39 -10.94 21.76
N ALA A 100 1.22 -9.97 22.18
CA ALA A 100 1.20 -8.65 21.60
C ALA A 100 1.61 -8.70 20.12
N THR A 101 1.18 -7.70 19.37
CA THR A 101 1.54 -7.45 17.96
C THR A 101 3.03 -7.11 17.89
N ILE A 102 3.88 -8.12 18.05
CA ILE A 102 5.29 -8.05 17.70
C ILE A 102 5.35 -8.39 16.21
N PRO A 103 5.68 -7.43 15.33
CA PRO A 103 6.14 -7.70 13.99
C PRO A 103 7.39 -8.59 14.10
N VAL A 104 7.15 -9.85 13.77
CA VAL A 104 8.08 -10.80 13.13
C VAL A 104 9.00 -11.62 14.07
N ASP A 105 8.75 -12.94 13.99
CA ASP A 105 9.60 -14.12 14.17
C ASP A 105 9.85 -14.71 15.57
N TYR A 106 8.97 -14.51 16.55
CA TYR A 106 8.88 -15.42 17.70
C TYR A 106 7.50 -15.41 18.37
N ASN A 107 7.21 -16.48 19.11
CA ASN A 107 5.97 -16.66 19.86
C ASN A 107 6.17 -17.06 21.33
N LEU A 108 7.41 -17.36 21.73
CA LEU A 108 7.82 -17.50 23.12
C LEU A 108 9.21 -16.90 23.35
N GLU A 109 9.45 -16.43 24.58
CA GLU A 109 10.79 -16.10 25.06
C GLU A 109 11.23 -17.15 26.08
N LEU A 110 12.48 -17.60 25.98
CA LEU A 110 13.09 -18.54 26.90
C LEU A 110 14.32 -17.89 27.53
N GLU A 111 14.34 -17.83 28.86
CA GLU A 111 15.52 -17.35 29.57
C GLU A 111 16.52 -18.51 29.81
N CYS A 112 17.75 -18.34 29.30
CA CYS A 112 18.82 -19.32 29.41
C CYS A 112 20.05 -18.76 30.13
N GLU A 113 20.71 -19.58 30.95
CA GLU A 113 22.05 -19.25 31.46
C GLU A 113 23.07 -19.26 30.30
N LYS A 114 23.86 -18.20 30.19
CA LYS A 114 24.83 -18.01 29.10
C LYS A 114 25.84 -19.15 28.98
N GLU A 115 26.29 -19.69 30.11
CA GLU A 115 27.24 -20.82 30.16
C GLU A 115 26.63 -22.13 29.62
N LYS A 116 25.30 -22.27 29.66
CA LYS A 116 24.55 -23.46 29.23
C LYS A 116 23.64 -23.20 28.03
N LEU A 117 23.85 -22.12 27.30
CA LEU A 117 22.95 -21.65 26.24
C LEU A 117 22.58 -22.75 25.23
N VAL A 118 23.58 -23.47 24.70
CA VAL A 118 23.33 -24.55 23.72
C VAL A 118 22.53 -25.70 24.34
N GLU A 119 22.85 -26.12 25.57
CA GLU A 119 22.11 -27.17 26.29
C GLU A 119 20.67 -26.73 26.58
N CYS A 120 20.47 -25.48 26.98
CA CYS A 120 19.16 -24.88 27.25
C CYS A 120 18.25 -24.92 26.01
N VAL A 121 18.76 -24.47 24.85
CA VAL A 121 18.00 -24.46 23.59
C VAL A 121 17.77 -25.88 23.05
N ASP A 122 18.79 -26.74 23.06
CA ASP A 122 18.64 -28.12 22.58
C ASP A 122 17.66 -28.93 23.46
N ASN A 123 17.48 -28.55 24.73
CA ASN A 123 16.51 -29.16 25.63
C ASN A 123 15.06 -28.75 25.35
N VAL A 124 14.78 -27.72 24.52
CA VAL A 124 13.41 -27.29 24.16
C VAL A 124 12.57 -28.46 23.63
N SER A 125 13.19 -29.31 22.78
CA SER A 125 12.53 -30.48 22.20
C SER A 125 12.00 -31.47 23.24
N SER A 126 12.56 -31.49 24.46
CA SER A 126 12.16 -32.43 25.51
C SER A 126 10.88 -32.04 26.23
N TRP A 127 10.50 -30.76 26.19
CA TRP A 127 9.37 -30.23 26.96
C TRP A 127 8.34 -29.47 26.13
N ILE A 128 8.67 -28.98 24.93
CA ILE A 128 7.77 -28.06 24.21
C ILE A 128 6.39 -28.66 23.92
N ASN A 129 6.35 -29.93 23.51
CA ASN A 129 5.08 -30.63 23.28
C ASN A 129 4.26 -30.82 24.55
N ASP A 130 4.90 -31.00 25.70
CA ASP A 130 4.22 -31.10 27.00
C ASP A 130 3.67 -29.74 27.42
N TYR A 131 4.42 -28.66 27.17
CA TYR A 131 3.98 -27.29 27.41
C TYR A 131 2.76 -26.92 26.56
N ILE A 132 2.78 -27.22 25.26
CA ILE A 132 1.65 -26.98 24.36
C ILE A 132 0.40 -27.73 24.85
N LYS A 133 0.53 -29.02 25.21
CA LYS A 133 -0.58 -29.80 25.78
C LYS A 133 -1.08 -29.23 27.10
N TYR A 134 -0.18 -28.72 27.94
CA TYR A 134 -0.53 -28.08 29.19
C TYR A 134 -1.36 -26.81 28.94
N LEU A 135 -0.93 -25.93 28.03
CA LEU A 135 -1.71 -24.74 27.67
C LEU A 135 -3.07 -25.07 27.07
N VAL A 136 -3.17 -26.09 26.21
CA VAL A 136 -4.46 -26.56 25.69
C VAL A 136 -5.39 -26.94 26.83
N LYS A 137 -4.90 -27.67 27.85
CA LYS A 137 -5.70 -28.04 29.01
C LYS A 137 -6.14 -26.81 29.81
N VAL A 138 -5.25 -25.84 30.02
CA VAL A 138 -5.57 -24.58 30.71
C VAL A 138 -6.67 -23.82 29.96
N ALA A 139 -6.55 -23.71 28.63
CA ALA A 139 -7.54 -23.07 27.79
C ALA A 139 -8.89 -23.82 27.81
N GLU A 140 -8.88 -25.15 27.76
CA GLU A 140 -10.11 -25.95 27.92
C GLU A 140 -10.76 -25.72 29.28
N ASP A 141 -9.99 -25.74 30.37
CA ASP A 141 -10.50 -25.55 31.72
C ASP A 141 -11.06 -24.12 31.92
N PHE A 142 -10.43 -23.12 31.31
CA PHE A 142 -10.94 -21.75 31.24
C PHE A 142 -12.29 -21.70 30.52
N LEU A 143 -12.40 -22.28 29.33
CA LEU A 143 -13.66 -22.33 28.58
C LEU A 143 -14.73 -23.14 29.32
N ARG A 144 -14.40 -24.27 29.96
CA ARG A 144 -15.36 -25.04 30.78
C ARG A 144 -15.97 -24.20 31.90
N LYS A 145 -15.16 -23.33 32.52
CA LYS A 145 -15.58 -22.49 33.64
C LYS A 145 -16.41 -21.29 33.17
N ASN A 146 -16.01 -20.66 32.07
CA ASN A 146 -16.53 -19.35 31.66
C ASN A 146 -17.52 -19.41 30.48
N LYS A 147 -17.31 -20.32 29.51
CA LYS A 147 -18.04 -20.40 28.22
C LYS A 147 -18.18 -21.85 27.72
N LEU A 148 -18.84 -22.70 28.49
CA LEU A 148 -18.95 -24.14 28.21
C LEU A 148 -19.53 -24.43 26.81
N GLU A 149 -20.41 -23.57 26.32
CA GLU A 149 -21.00 -23.67 24.99
C GLU A 149 -19.98 -23.60 23.85
N GLU A 150 -18.80 -22.99 24.06
CA GLU A 150 -17.75 -22.92 23.04
C GLU A 150 -17.09 -24.28 22.79
N LEU A 151 -17.17 -25.19 23.77
CA LEU A 151 -16.71 -26.58 23.65
C LEU A 151 -17.76 -27.50 23.02
N SER A 152 -18.96 -27.00 22.69
CA SER A 152 -19.97 -27.80 21.98
C SER A 152 -19.56 -28.07 20.53
N GLU A 153 -20.08 -29.16 19.97
CA GLU A 153 -19.84 -29.50 18.56
C GLU A 153 -20.81 -28.75 17.65
N VAL A 154 -20.27 -28.22 16.55
CA VAL A 154 -21.02 -27.57 15.48
C VAL A 154 -20.59 -28.20 14.16
N ARG A 155 -21.57 -28.43 13.28
CA ARG A 155 -21.32 -28.93 11.93
C ARG A 155 -21.29 -27.76 10.95
N CYS A 156 -20.22 -27.66 10.16
CA CYS A 156 -20.15 -26.68 9.08
C CYS A 156 -21.15 -27.00 7.97
N GLU A 157 -21.99 -26.03 7.64
CA GLU A 157 -22.98 -26.18 6.56
C GLU A 157 -22.34 -26.27 5.17
N LYS A 158 -21.14 -25.68 4.99
CA LYS A 158 -20.44 -25.63 3.69
C LYS A 158 -19.72 -26.94 3.36
N CYS A 159 -19.00 -27.53 4.30
CA CYS A 159 -18.18 -28.73 4.05
C CYS A 159 -18.60 -29.96 4.85
N GLY A 160 -19.53 -29.82 5.79
CA GLY A 160 -20.07 -30.93 6.57
C GLY A 160 -19.18 -31.44 7.70
N ILE A 161 -17.98 -30.86 7.92
CA ILE A 161 -17.08 -31.24 9.02
C ILE A 161 -17.70 -30.84 10.37
N THR A 162 -17.47 -31.65 11.40
CA THR A 162 -17.83 -31.35 12.78
C THR A 162 -16.61 -30.82 13.51
N LEU A 163 -16.76 -29.69 14.18
CA LEU A 163 -15.71 -28.99 14.90
C LEU A 163 -16.26 -28.45 16.22
N ARG A 164 -15.39 -28.00 17.11
CA ARG A 164 -15.81 -27.26 18.32
C ARG A 164 -16.32 -25.88 17.92
N LYS A 165 -17.28 -25.34 18.66
CA LYS A 165 -17.90 -24.05 18.36
C LYS A 165 -16.88 -22.92 18.32
N TYR A 166 -15.84 -22.94 19.16
CA TYR A 166 -14.76 -21.94 19.10
C TYR A 166 -13.93 -21.99 17.82
N GLU A 167 -13.84 -23.15 17.16
CA GLU A 167 -13.08 -23.32 15.91
C GLU A 167 -13.88 -22.78 14.70
N TYR A 168 -15.19 -22.54 14.87
CA TYR A 168 -16.10 -22.25 13.78
C TYR A 168 -15.80 -20.96 13.04
N PRO A 169 -15.52 -19.82 13.70
CA PRO A 169 -15.16 -18.58 13.02
C PRO A 169 -13.91 -18.73 12.15
N TYR A 170 -12.82 -19.29 12.70
CA TYR A 170 -11.56 -19.50 11.98
C TYR A 170 -11.72 -20.48 10.80
N HIS A 171 -12.57 -21.49 10.95
CA HIS A 171 -12.90 -22.40 9.87
C HIS A 171 -13.67 -21.71 8.73
N LEU A 172 -14.59 -20.78 9.05
CA LEU A 172 -15.29 -19.99 8.04
C LEU A 172 -14.34 -19.06 7.27
N GLU A 173 -13.36 -18.47 7.93
CA GLU A 173 -12.29 -17.69 7.28
C GLU A 173 -11.49 -18.56 6.30
N THR A 174 -11.17 -19.79 6.69
CA THR A 174 -10.50 -20.75 5.80
C THR A 174 -11.33 -21.02 4.54
N HIS A 175 -12.66 -21.13 4.66
CA HIS A 175 -13.54 -21.23 3.49
C HIS A 175 -13.49 -19.98 2.61
N GLU A 176 -13.47 -18.79 3.20
CA GLU A 176 -13.38 -17.53 2.46
C GLU A 176 -12.04 -17.43 1.70
N ILE A 177 -10.93 -17.77 2.32
CA ILE A 177 -9.60 -17.78 1.68
C ILE A 177 -9.54 -18.83 0.56
N ASN A 178 -10.09 -20.03 0.78
CA ASN A 178 -10.12 -21.05 -0.26
C ASN A 178 -10.98 -20.63 -1.46
N GLU A 179 -12.08 -19.94 -1.22
CA GLU A 179 -12.88 -19.32 -2.26
C GLU A 179 -12.09 -18.22 -2.99
N ALA A 180 -11.37 -17.37 -2.26
CA ALA A 180 -10.51 -16.35 -2.84
C ALA A 180 -9.43 -16.95 -3.76
N LYS A 181 -8.81 -18.07 -3.35
CA LYS A 181 -7.84 -18.82 -4.17
C LYS A 181 -8.48 -19.40 -5.43
N ARG A 182 -9.71 -19.90 -5.34
CA ARG A 182 -10.46 -20.38 -6.51
C ARG A 182 -10.73 -19.24 -7.49
N GLN A 183 -11.21 -18.10 -6.99
CA GLN A 183 -11.43 -16.90 -7.80
C GLN A 183 -10.14 -16.43 -8.49
N LEU A 184 -9.00 -16.41 -7.77
CA LEU A 184 -7.70 -16.06 -8.35
C LEU A 184 -7.34 -17.00 -9.52
N LYS A 185 -7.53 -18.31 -9.36
CA LYS A 185 -7.28 -19.28 -10.42
C LYS A 185 -8.19 -19.06 -11.65
N GLU A 186 -9.46 -18.74 -11.43
CA GLU A 186 -10.37 -18.40 -12.52
C GLU A 186 -9.92 -17.12 -13.25
N ILE A 187 -9.46 -16.10 -12.53
CA ILE A 187 -8.86 -14.89 -13.11
C ILE A 187 -7.64 -15.26 -13.96
N GLU A 188 -6.76 -16.15 -13.49
CA GLU A 188 -5.58 -16.59 -14.24
C GLU A 188 -5.94 -17.26 -15.57
N GLU A 189 -6.99 -18.07 -15.57
CA GLU A 189 -7.49 -18.80 -16.75
C GLU A 189 -8.20 -17.87 -17.74
N LYS A 190 -8.94 -16.87 -17.23
CA LYS A 190 -9.77 -15.95 -18.02
C LYS A 190 -9.19 -14.55 -18.18
N ILE A 191 -7.91 -14.35 -17.86
CA ILE A 191 -7.25 -13.05 -17.84
C ILE A 191 -7.46 -12.23 -19.12
N TYR A 192 -7.57 -12.91 -20.27
CA TYR A 192 -7.75 -12.31 -21.59
C TYR A 192 -9.20 -12.00 -21.97
N GLU A 193 -10.17 -12.58 -21.26
CA GLU A 193 -11.60 -12.33 -21.45
C GLU A 193 -12.05 -11.05 -20.71
N GLY A 194 -11.21 -10.55 -19.80
CA GLY A 194 -11.47 -9.41 -18.93
C GLY A 194 -11.69 -9.82 -17.48
N ILE A 195 -11.40 -8.92 -16.55
CA ILE A 195 -11.51 -9.13 -15.10
C ILE A 195 -12.43 -8.10 -14.48
N ASN A 196 -13.49 -8.56 -13.82
CA ASN A 196 -14.38 -7.68 -13.07
C ASN A 196 -14.22 -7.93 -11.58
N GLU A 197 -13.84 -6.89 -10.82
CA GLU A 197 -13.72 -6.97 -9.37
C GLU A 197 -15.03 -7.38 -8.69
N ASN A 198 -16.18 -7.00 -9.26
CA ASN A 198 -17.49 -7.42 -8.74
C ASN A 198 -17.77 -8.92 -8.96
N GLU A 199 -17.15 -9.54 -9.95
CA GLU A 199 -17.28 -10.99 -10.20
C GLU A 199 -16.34 -11.80 -9.30
N TYR A 200 -15.19 -11.22 -8.92
CA TYR A 200 -14.15 -11.88 -8.14
C TYR A 200 -13.76 -11.11 -6.84
N PRO A 201 -14.72 -10.72 -5.99
CA PRO A 201 -14.46 -9.77 -4.90
C PRO A 201 -13.47 -10.30 -3.84
N LEU A 202 -13.42 -11.62 -3.62
CA LEU A 202 -12.53 -12.20 -2.61
C LEU A 202 -11.10 -12.30 -3.11
N ALA A 203 -10.89 -12.58 -4.40
CA ALA A 203 -9.55 -12.52 -4.98
C ALA A 203 -8.96 -11.10 -4.89
N PHE A 204 -9.77 -10.06 -5.17
CA PHE A 204 -9.32 -8.68 -5.04
C PHE A 204 -9.10 -8.26 -3.57
N LYS A 205 -9.87 -8.81 -2.62
CA LYS A 205 -9.69 -8.56 -1.19
C LYS A 205 -8.39 -9.16 -0.63
N TYR A 206 -8.06 -10.40 -0.99
CA TYR A 206 -6.94 -11.14 -0.38
C TYR A 206 -5.67 -11.23 -1.25
N PHE A 207 -5.79 -11.09 -2.57
CA PHE A 207 -4.71 -11.33 -3.54
C PHE A 207 -4.59 -10.18 -4.56
N ARG A 208 -4.77 -8.94 -4.10
CA ARG A 208 -4.78 -7.74 -4.95
C ARG A 208 -3.49 -7.62 -5.77
N ASP A 209 -2.35 -7.84 -5.13
CA ASP A 209 -1.02 -7.71 -5.71
C ASP A 209 -0.77 -8.80 -6.77
N GLU A 210 -1.21 -10.03 -6.53
CA GLU A 210 -1.14 -11.13 -7.50
C GLU A 210 -1.99 -10.81 -8.74
N VAL A 211 -3.22 -10.33 -8.56
CA VAL A 211 -4.08 -9.93 -9.68
C VAL A 211 -3.43 -8.80 -10.48
N ASP A 212 -2.85 -7.80 -9.81
CA ASP A 212 -2.15 -6.70 -10.48
C ASP A 212 -0.91 -7.15 -11.26
N LYS A 213 -0.14 -8.10 -10.72
CA LYS A 213 0.98 -8.73 -11.43
C LYS A 213 0.49 -9.48 -12.67
N LEU A 214 -0.63 -10.20 -12.59
CA LEU A 214 -1.22 -10.90 -13.73
C LEU A 214 -1.66 -9.92 -14.82
N ILE A 215 -2.33 -8.83 -14.45
CA ILE A 215 -2.71 -7.76 -15.39
C ILE A 215 -1.48 -7.22 -16.11
N SER A 216 -0.45 -6.87 -15.36
CA SER A 216 0.75 -6.22 -15.90
C SER A 216 1.57 -7.15 -16.80
N SER A 217 1.69 -8.42 -16.42
CA SER A 217 2.52 -9.41 -17.13
C SER A 217 1.82 -10.11 -18.30
N LYS A 218 0.50 -10.28 -18.26
CA LYS A 218 -0.26 -11.00 -19.30
C LYS A 218 -1.17 -10.09 -20.11
N LEU A 219 -1.98 -9.24 -19.45
CA LEU A 219 -3.05 -8.50 -20.13
C LEU A 219 -2.55 -7.22 -20.82
N LEU A 220 -1.75 -6.39 -20.14
CA LEU A 220 -1.21 -5.15 -20.73
C LEU A 220 -0.40 -5.36 -22.02
N PRO A 221 0.45 -6.40 -22.13
CA PRO A 221 1.23 -6.65 -23.35
C PRO A 221 0.41 -6.83 -24.63
N ILE A 222 -0.87 -7.22 -24.53
CA ILE A 222 -1.75 -7.33 -25.71
C ILE A 222 -1.97 -5.96 -26.37
N PHE A 223 -1.94 -4.89 -25.58
CA PHE A 223 -2.17 -3.53 -26.06
C PHE A 223 -0.86 -2.82 -26.45
N LYS A 224 0.26 -3.55 -26.55
CA LYS A 224 1.58 -2.97 -26.86
C LYS A 224 1.57 -2.16 -28.15
N ASP A 225 1.00 -2.69 -29.23
CA ASP A 225 0.98 -2.00 -30.53
C ASP A 225 0.16 -0.68 -30.46
N LEU A 226 -0.94 -0.69 -29.70
CA LEU A 226 -1.73 0.52 -29.45
C LEU A 226 -0.92 1.54 -28.64
N ALA A 227 -0.23 1.08 -27.59
CA ALA A 227 0.61 1.94 -26.77
C ALA A 227 1.74 2.57 -27.59
N GLU A 228 2.41 1.79 -28.44
CA GLU A 228 3.44 2.29 -29.36
C GLU A 228 2.89 3.34 -30.33
N LYS A 229 1.70 3.11 -30.90
CA LYS A 229 1.01 4.09 -31.76
C LYS A 229 0.75 5.40 -31.01
N ILE A 230 0.17 5.33 -29.81
CA ILE A 230 -0.09 6.51 -28.96
C ILE A 230 1.21 7.24 -28.64
N ASN A 231 2.26 6.52 -28.25
CA ASN A 231 3.56 7.11 -27.91
C ASN A 231 4.20 7.82 -29.12
N GLN A 232 4.09 7.24 -30.31
CA GLN A 232 4.55 7.86 -31.55
C GLN A 232 3.73 9.12 -31.89
N GLU A 233 2.41 9.11 -31.71
CA GLU A 233 1.56 10.28 -31.93
C GLU A 233 1.92 11.42 -30.99
N ILE A 234 2.04 11.17 -29.68
CA ILE A 234 2.48 12.18 -28.69
C ILE A 234 3.87 12.74 -29.05
N SER A 235 4.79 11.86 -29.46
CA SER A 235 6.15 12.28 -29.84
C SER A 235 6.14 13.18 -31.08
N LYS A 236 5.32 12.86 -32.09
CA LYS A 236 5.16 13.69 -33.30
C LYS A 236 4.56 15.06 -33.00
N MET A 237 3.71 15.17 -31.98
CA MET A 237 3.19 16.47 -31.53
C MET A 237 4.28 17.36 -30.90
N GLY A 238 5.44 16.81 -30.54
CA GLY A 238 6.54 17.57 -29.94
C GLY A 238 6.22 18.10 -28.55
N ILE A 239 5.27 17.46 -27.84
CA ILE A 239 4.79 17.89 -26.54
C ILE A 239 5.81 17.46 -25.47
N ILE A 240 6.39 18.44 -24.80
CA ILE A 240 7.36 18.20 -23.72
C ILE A 240 6.66 18.19 -22.35
N HIS A 241 5.65 19.05 -22.18
CA HIS A 241 4.92 19.17 -20.92
C HIS A 241 3.53 19.79 -21.11
N LEU A 242 2.52 19.27 -20.41
CA LEU A 242 1.14 19.74 -20.39
C LEU A 242 0.62 19.84 -18.96
N ASN A 243 -0.14 20.91 -18.70
CA ASN A 243 -0.90 21.08 -17.47
C ASN A 243 -2.39 20.74 -17.67
N SER A 244 -3.17 20.76 -16.59
CA SER A 244 -4.59 20.35 -16.59
C SER A 244 -5.50 21.18 -17.50
N ASN A 245 -5.13 22.42 -17.86
CA ASN A 245 -5.90 23.27 -18.77
C ASN A 245 -5.62 22.94 -20.24
N GLN A 246 -4.55 22.20 -20.53
CA GLN A 246 -4.11 21.86 -21.88
C GLN A 246 -4.43 20.41 -22.27
N LEU A 247 -5.17 19.68 -21.43
CA LEU A 247 -5.52 18.28 -21.66
C LEU A 247 -6.27 18.04 -22.98
N TYR A 248 -6.96 19.05 -23.52
CA TYR A 248 -7.68 18.95 -24.79
C TYR A 248 -6.80 18.52 -25.96
N VAL A 249 -5.48 18.75 -25.87
CA VAL A 249 -4.50 18.30 -26.86
C VAL A 249 -4.44 16.77 -26.97
N LEU A 250 -4.74 16.06 -25.88
CA LEU A 250 -4.74 14.59 -25.81
C LEU A 250 -6.14 13.98 -26.02
N ARG A 251 -7.13 14.75 -26.47
CA ARG A 251 -8.51 14.27 -26.62
C ARG A 251 -8.60 13.05 -27.52
N ASP A 252 -8.00 13.09 -28.70
CA ASP A 252 -8.07 11.96 -29.66
C ASP A 252 -7.39 10.70 -29.10
N ILE A 253 -6.27 10.88 -28.39
CA ILE A 253 -5.58 9.79 -27.68
C ILE A 253 -6.48 9.21 -26.57
N GLN A 254 -7.16 10.08 -25.82
CA GLN A 254 -8.10 9.66 -24.78
C GLN A 254 -9.25 8.81 -25.37
N GLU A 255 -9.85 9.28 -26.47
CA GLU A 255 -10.92 8.56 -27.17
C GLU A 255 -10.44 7.19 -27.66
N GLU A 256 -9.23 7.11 -28.21
CA GLU A 256 -8.63 5.86 -28.68
C GLU A 256 -8.39 4.88 -27.51
N ILE A 257 -7.94 5.36 -26.35
CA ILE A 257 -7.80 4.52 -25.14
C ILE A 257 -9.16 4.01 -24.68
N ILE A 258 -10.17 4.89 -24.58
CA ILE A 258 -11.51 4.51 -24.11
C ILE A 258 -12.12 3.43 -25.01
N LYS A 259 -11.96 3.58 -26.33
CA LYS A 259 -12.52 2.67 -27.33
C LYS A 259 -11.87 1.30 -27.32
N ASN A 260 -10.56 1.21 -27.10
CA ASN A 260 -9.81 -0.02 -27.35
C ASN A 260 -9.31 -0.71 -26.07
N VAL A 261 -9.20 0.01 -24.95
CA VAL A 261 -8.67 -0.52 -23.68
C VAL A 261 -9.83 -0.72 -22.68
N PRO A 262 -10.01 -1.95 -22.13
CA PRO A 262 -11.01 -2.22 -21.11
C PRO A 262 -10.89 -1.31 -19.89
N LYS A 263 -12.02 -0.77 -19.41
CA LYS A 263 -12.10 0.21 -18.31
C LYS A 263 -11.22 -0.14 -17.10
N MET A 264 -11.25 -1.41 -16.70
CA MET A 264 -10.54 -1.98 -15.54
C MET A 264 -9.01 -1.84 -15.58
N ILE A 265 -8.40 -1.67 -16.76
CA ILE A 265 -6.94 -1.59 -16.92
C ILE A 265 -6.49 -0.27 -17.56
N ARG A 266 -7.39 0.68 -17.81
CA ARG A 266 -7.05 1.93 -18.50
C ARG A 266 -6.00 2.73 -17.73
N ASP A 267 -6.10 2.76 -16.41
CA ASP A 267 -5.13 3.43 -15.53
C ASP A 267 -3.73 2.80 -15.64
N LYS A 268 -3.61 1.49 -15.47
CA LYS A 268 -2.36 0.74 -15.61
C LYS A 268 -1.79 0.86 -17.02
N PHE A 269 -2.63 0.75 -18.04
CA PHE A 269 -2.23 0.97 -19.43
C PHE A 269 -1.61 2.36 -19.63
N ILE A 270 -2.27 3.42 -19.14
CA ILE A 270 -1.74 4.79 -19.24
C ILE A 270 -0.41 4.92 -18.49
N LEU A 271 -0.34 4.39 -17.26
CA LEU A 271 0.82 4.56 -16.38
C LEU A 271 2.04 3.76 -16.81
N GLU A 272 1.85 2.53 -17.30
CA GLU A 272 2.93 1.57 -17.53
C GLU A 272 3.30 1.43 -19.00
N MET A 273 2.35 1.59 -19.92
CA MET A 273 2.58 1.32 -21.35
C MET A 273 2.80 2.59 -22.17
N THR A 274 2.42 3.77 -21.66
CA THR A 274 2.47 5.03 -22.43
C THR A 274 3.44 6.05 -21.87
N ILE A 275 3.83 7.03 -22.70
CA ILE A 275 4.64 8.19 -22.29
C ILE A 275 3.80 9.34 -21.69
N ILE A 276 2.47 9.17 -21.57
CA ILE A 276 1.56 10.18 -21.00
C ILE A 276 2.02 10.67 -19.62
N PRO A 277 2.48 9.81 -18.69
CA PRO A 277 2.96 10.25 -17.38
C PRO A 277 4.18 11.19 -17.44
N ALA A 278 5.02 11.05 -18.48
CA ALA A 278 6.20 11.89 -18.65
C ALA A 278 5.86 13.28 -19.19
N VAL A 279 4.77 13.41 -19.95
CA VAL A 279 4.35 14.68 -20.56
C VAL A 279 3.32 15.45 -19.75
N LEU A 280 2.61 14.80 -18.82
CA LEU A 280 1.62 15.46 -17.97
C LEU A 280 2.19 15.89 -16.61
N SER A 281 1.77 17.05 -16.10
CA SER A 281 1.94 17.35 -14.66
C SER A 281 1.14 16.35 -13.82
N THR A 282 1.56 16.07 -12.58
CA THR A 282 0.87 15.10 -11.70
C THR A 282 -0.64 15.36 -11.59
N SER A 283 -1.04 16.61 -11.39
CA SER A 283 -2.45 17.02 -11.36
C SER A 283 -3.20 16.80 -12.68
N ALA A 284 -2.51 16.97 -13.82
CA ALA A 284 -3.07 16.73 -15.14
C ALA A 284 -3.20 15.23 -15.42
N LEU A 285 -2.22 14.42 -15.00
CA LEU A 285 -2.23 12.97 -15.12
C LEU A 285 -3.39 12.35 -14.33
N SER A 286 -3.53 12.70 -13.05
CA SER A 286 -4.65 12.21 -12.23
C SER A 286 -6.01 12.58 -12.83
N LYS A 287 -6.14 13.81 -13.34
CA LYS A 287 -7.37 14.26 -14.01
C LYS A 287 -7.61 13.48 -15.31
N PHE A 288 -6.58 13.28 -16.13
CA PHE A 288 -6.66 12.53 -17.39
C PHE A 288 -7.08 11.07 -17.16
N ILE A 289 -6.43 10.38 -16.22
CA ILE A 289 -6.78 9.00 -15.86
C ILE A 289 -8.23 8.92 -15.37
N ASN A 290 -8.61 9.79 -14.43
CA ASN A 290 -9.97 9.79 -13.87
C ASN A 290 -11.03 10.02 -14.95
N MET A 291 -10.79 10.97 -15.86
CA MET A 291 -11.68 11.22 -16.99
C MET A 291 -11.75 10.02 -17.94
N THR A 292 -10.62 9.36 -18.21
CA THR A 292 -10.53 8.21 -19.12
C THR A 292 -11.20 6.95 -18.57
N VAL A 293 -11.01 6.65 -17.28
CA VAL A 293 -11.66 5.54 -16.59
C VAL A 293 -13.17 5.75 -16.50
N ASN A 294 -13.62 7.00 -16.30
CA ASN A 294 -15.04 7.34 -16.21
C ASN A 294 -15.69 7.71 -17.55
N GLU A 295 -14.99 7.54 -18.68
CA GLU A 295 -15.52 7.81 -20.02
C GLU A 295 -15.99 9.26 -20.23
N GLN A 296 -15.38 10.19 -19.50
CA GLN A 296 -15.59 11.62 -19.63
C GLN A 296 -14.63 12.18 -20.68
N ILE A 297 -15.13 12.36 -21.91
CA ILE A 297 -14.32 12.91 -23.00
C ILE A 297 -13.91 14.35 -22.69
N ILE A 298 -12.62 14.65 -22.87
CA ILE A 298 -12.10 16.00 -22.73
C ILE A 298 -12.74 16.90 -23.78
N GLN A 299 -13.42 17.95 -23.34
CA GLN A 299 -13.99 18.93 -24.24
C GLN A 299 -12.94 19.96 -24.66
N GLU A 300 -12.91 20.25 -25.96
CA GLU A 300 -12.14 21.38 -26.48
C GLU A 300 -12.88 22.68 -26.12
N GLN A 301 -12.27 23.49 -25.27
CA GLN A 301 -12.82 24.80 -24.92
C GLN A 301 -12.32 25.84 -25.90
N SER A 302 -13.23 26.64 -26.46
CA SER A 302 -12.84 27.84 -27.19
C SER A 302 -12.16 28.79 -26.22
N HIS A 303 -10.99 29.31 -26.59
CA HIS A 303 -10.21 30.20 -25.75
C HIS A 303 -10.48 31.65 -26.14
N ASN A 304 -11.47 32.29 -25.53
CA ASN A 304 -11.73 33.71 -25.74
C ASN A 304 -11.06 34.55 -24.63
N PHE A 305 -9.87 35.05 -24.93
CA PHE A 305 -9.16 35.93 -24.01
C PHE A 305 -9.62 37.38 -24.15
N SER A 306 -9.74 38.07 -23.01
CA SER A 306 -10.01 39.50 -22.99
C SER A 306 -9.28 40.19 -21.86
N VAL A 307 -9.10 41.51 -21.99
CA VAL A 307 -8.37 42.33 -21.02
C VAL A 307 -9.11 43.62 -20.70
N ASN A 308 -9.07 43.98 -19.42
CA ASN A 308 -9.54 45.27 -18.92
C ASN A 308 -8.43 45.98 -18.17
N VAL A 309 -8.39 47.31 -18.24
CA VAL A 309 -7.35 48.11 -17.58
C VAL A 309 -8.00 49.00 -16.52
N LYS A 310 -7.47 48.94 -15.30
CA LYS A 310 -7.88 49.82 -14.20
C LYS A 310 -6.72 50.68 -13.72
N ARG A 311 -7.00 51.96 -13.47
CA ARG A 311 -6.05 52.90 -12.87
C ARG A 311 -6.23 52.93 -11.36
N LYS A 312 -5.16 52.68 -10.59
CA LYS A 312 -5.17 52.74 -9.12
C LYS A 312 -3.87 53.39 -8.63
N ARG A 313 -3.98 54.45 -7.80
CA ARG A 313 -2.84 55.20 -7.23
C ARG A 313 -1.80 55.60 -8.28
N GLY A 314 -2.26 56.18 -9.40
CA GLY A 314 -1.39 56.64 -10.49
C GLY A 314 -0.78 55.55 -11.39
N ARG A 315 -1.04 54.26 -11.13
CA ARG A 315 -0.53 53.13 -11.90
C ARG A 315 -1.64 52.41 -12.65
N PHE A 316 -1.30 51.79 -13.78
CA PHE A 316 -2.22 50.96 -14.56
C PHE A 316 -2.06 49.48 -14.21
N TYR A 317 -3.18 48.77 -14.18
CA TYR A 317 -3.25 47.34 -13.91
C TYR A 317 -4.17 46.66 -14.92
N VAL A 318 -3.75 45.49 -15.40
CA VAL A 318 -4.46 44.64 -16.35
C VAL A 318 -5.18 43.55 -15.58
N HIS A 319 -6.48 43.43 -15.81
CA HIS A 319 -7.29 42.28 -15.47
C HIS A 319 -7.47 41.46 -16.74
N MET A 320 -7.10 40.18 -16.70
CA MET A 320 -7.16 39.28 -17.84
C MET A 320 -8.20 38.21 -17.56
N TYR A 321 -9.01 37.93 -18.57
CA TYR A 321 -10.15 37.02 -18.49
C TYR A 321 -10.05 35.97 -19.60
N LEU A 322 -10.55 34.77 -19.30
CA LEU A 322 -10.76 33.69 -20.26
C LEU A 322 -12.23 33.30 -20.20
N ASN A 323 -12.95 33.41 -21.33
CA ASN A 323 -14.37 33.09 -21.42
C ASN A 323 -15.26 33.79 -20.36
N GLY A 324 -14.84 34.98 -19.92
CA GLY A 324 -15.53 35.78 -18.89
C GLY A 324 -14.98 35.60 -17.48
N ASP A 325 -14.22 34.54 -17.20
CA ASP A 325 -13.64 34.28 -15.89
C ASP A 325 -12.32 35.00 -15.69
N HIS A 326 -12.13 35.63 -14.53
CA HIS A 326 -10.91 36.36 -14.21
C HIS A 326 -9.76 35.40 -13.90
N ILE A 327 -8.76 35.35 -14.78
CA ILE A 327 -7.64 34.40 -14.69
C ILE A 327 -6.34 35.04 -14.18
N ALA A 328 -6.20 36.36 -14.28
CA ALA A 328 -4.98 37.04 -13.85
C ALA A 328 -5.15 38.54 -13.62
N TYR A 329 -4.29 39.06 -12.74
CA TYR A 329 -4.15 40.48 -12.43
C TYR A 329 -2.68 40.90 -12.44
N PHE A 330 -2.33 41.86 -13.29
CA PHE A 330 -0.95 42.31 -13.47
C PHE A 330 -0.81 43.82 -13.33
N LYS A 331 0.29 44.29 -12.74
CA LYS A 331 0.72 45.69 -12.88
C LYS A 331 1.35 45.89 -14.27
N VAL A 332 0.97 46.99 -14.93
CA VAL A 332 1.58 47.39 -16.21
C VAL A 332 2.98 47.93 -15.96
N ASP A 333 3.95 47.32 -16.64
CA ASP A 333 5.37 47.69 -16.69
C ASP A 333 6.00 47.24 -18.02
N GLY A 334 7.31 47.42 -18.19
CA GLY A 334 8.02 47.07 -19.43
C GLY A 334 7.98 45.58 -19.81
N LYS A 335 7.52 44.68 -18.90
CA LYS A 335 7.41 43.24 -19.14
C LYS A 335 5.96 42.77 -19.31
N ILE A 336 5.01 43.69 -19.49
CA ILE A 336 3.58 43.34 -19.53
C ILE A 336 3.25 42.36 -20.67
N ARG A 337 3.93 42.48 -21.82
CA ARG A 337 3.78 41.57 -22.96
C ARG A 337 4.18 40.13 -22.58
N ASP A 338 5.32 39.97 -21.90
CA ASP A 338 5.79 38.65 -21.45
C ASP A 338 4.83 38.04 -20.40
N LYS A 339 4.26 38.86 -19.51
CA LYS A 339 3.25 38.39 -18.54
C LYS A 339 1.98 37.90 -19.21
N ILE A 340 1.49 38.61 -20.23
CA ILE A 340 0.34 38.19 -21.04
C ILE A 340 0.68 36.87 -21.75
N ARG A 341 1.81 36.83 -22.46
CA ARG A 341 2.28 35.65 -23.20
C ARG A 341 2.38 34.42 -22.31
N SER A 342 3.03 34.56 -21.16
CA SER A 342 3.16 33.49 -20.17
C SER A 342 1.79 33.01 -19.69
N LYS A 343 0.83 33.93 -19.49
CA LYS A 343 -0.51 33.57 -19.04
C LYS A 343 -1.35 32.90 -20.13
N VAL A 344 -1.26 33.35 -21.39
CA VAL A 344 -1.92 32.71 -22.54
C VAL A 344 -1.36 31.30 -22.75
N ALA A 345 -0.04 31.14 -22.64
CA ALA A 345 0.65 29.85 -22.80
C ALA A 345 0.29 28.81 -21.73
N GLN A 346 -0.35 29.20 -20.62
CA GLN A 346 -0.90 28.23 -19.64
C GLN A 346 -2.12 27.47 -20.19
N TYR A 347 -2.81 28.01 -21.20
CA TYR A 347 -4.03 27.44 -21.75
C TYR A 347 -3.88 27.05 -23.22
N VAL A 348 -3.00 27.72 -23.98
CA VAL A 348 -2.79 27.46 -25.41
C VAL A 348 -1.38 26.93 -25.64
N ILE A 349 -1.25 25.83 -26.39
CA ILE A 349 0.05 25.22 -26.72
C ILE A 349 0.67 25.71 -28.03
N ASP A 350 -0.16 26.06 -29.02
CA ASP A 350 0.27 26.51 -30.33
C ASP A 350 0.99 27.86 -30.23
N LYS A 351 2.28 27.86 -30.57
CA LYS A 351 3.15 29.03 -30.44
C LYS A 351 2.67 30.21 -31.27
N GLU A 352 2.22 30.00 -32.50
CA GLU A 352 1.74 31.09 -33.37
C GLU A 352 0.45 31.69 -32.82
N LYS A 353 -0.47 30.84 -32.34
CA LYS A 353 -1.70 31.32 -31.68
C LYS A 353 -1.39 32.08 -30.40
N VAL A 354 -0.44 31.60 -29.58
CA VAL A 354 -0.01 32.30 -28.35
C VAL A 354 0.50 33.70 -28.69
N GLU A 355 1.39 33.84 -29.68
CA GLU A 355 1.92 35.15 -30.09
C GLU A 355 0.80 36.05 -30.63
N LYS A 356 -0.07 35.54 -31.51
CA LYS A 356 -1.17 36.31 -32.08
C LYS A 356 -2.11 36.86 -31.00
N ILE A 357 -2.57 35.98 -30.10
CA ILE A 357 -3.44 36.39 -28.97
C ILE A 357 -2.71 37.39 -28.08
N THR A 358 -1.42 37.18 -27.82
CA THR A 358 -0.61 38.10 -27.01
C THR A 358 -0.55 39.49 -27.62
N GLU A 359 -0.30 39.60 -28.93
CA GLU A 359 -0.26 40.88 -29.64
C GLU A 359 -1.60 41.60 -29.64
N ASP A 360 -2.69 40.87 -29.87
CA ASP A 360 -4.05 41.43 -29.87
C ASP A 360 -4.39 42.01 -28.48
N LEU A 361 -4.11 41.26 -27.41
CA LEU A 361 -4.35 41.72 -26.04
C LEU A 361 -3.42 42.88 -25.66
N TYR A 362 -2.15 42.83 -26.07
CA TYR A 362 -1.17 43.88 -25.79
C TYR A 362 -1.54 45.20 -26.48
N SER A 363 -2.01 45.14 -27.73
CA SER A 363 -2.50 46.29 -28.49
C SER A 363 -3.71 46.94 -27.81
N GLN A 364 -4.70 46.13 -27.39
CA GLN A 364 -5.86 46.62 -26.63
C GLN A 364 -5.46 47.33 -25.33
N ILE A 365 -4.43 46.85 -24.65
CA ILE A 365 -3.91 47.48 -23.43
C ILE A 365 -3.25 48.83 -23.74
N LYS A 366 -2.45 48.92 -24.81
CA LYS A 366 -1.83 50.19 -25.24
C LYS A 366 -2.88 51.25 -25.56
N GLU A 367 -3.91 50.89 -26.32
CA GLU A 367 -5.03 51.76 -26.66
C GLU A 367 -5.74 52.28 -25.39
N LYS A 368 -6.05 51.38 -24.45
CA LYS A 368 -6.74 51.74 -23.19
C LYS A 368 -5.90 52.60 -22.24
N ILE A 369 -4.57 52.59 -22.37
CA ILE A 369 -3.63 53.37 -21.55
C ILE A 369 -3.24 54.69 -22.24
N GLY A 370 -3.53 54.84 -23.55
CA GLY A 370 -3.22 56.04 -24.32
C GLY A 370 -1.74 56.18 -24.68
N ILE A 371 -1.01 55.06 -24.78
CA ILE A 371 0.39 55.03 -25.22
C ILE A 371 0.40 54.63 -26.70
N LYS A 372 0.86 55.52 -27.59
CA LYS A 372 1.11 55.22 -29.01
C LYS A 372 2.29 54.29 -29.17
#